data_AF-A0A953P023-F1
#
_entry.id   AF-A0A953P023-F1
#
_cell.length_a   1.000
_cell.length_b   1.000
_cell.length_c   1.000
_cell.angle_alpha   90.00
_cell.angle_beta   90.00
_cell.angle_gamma   90.00
#
_symmetry.space_group_name_H-M   'P 1'
#
loop_
_entity.id
_entity.type
_entity.pdbx_description
1 polymer ?
#
loop_
_entity_poly.entity_id
_entity_poly.type
_entity_poly.pdbx_seq_one_letter_code
_entity_poly.pdbx_strand_id
1 'polypeptide(L)'
;MKNRVQISADALRAYVEAVEESSGADVDYGQIVKMYTHDESQNPRRRYSAPDIVSSEKRIVVGNPDERLISNSYIERLNATTRLHMRRLTRLTLAFSKKRENFEAAVALHFAYYNFVIRHGTIRCTSAMEAWIERDFWSVDQLVEAAV
;
A
#
# COMPACT_ATOMS: atom_id res chain seq x y z
N MET A 1 13.51 -4.66 -20.05
CA MET A 1 12.95 -5.70 -19.15
C MET A 1 12.02 -6.58 -19.98
N LYS A 2 12.01 -7.90 -19.80
CA LYS A 2 11.19 -8.81 -20.64
C LYS A 2 9.67 -8.63 -20.47
N ASN A 3 9.23 -7.93 -19.41
CA ASN A 3 7.84 -7.58 -19.14
C ASN A 3 7.76 -6.07 -18.85
N ARG A 4 6.81 -5.35 -19.46
CA ARG A 4 6.45 -3.97 -19.08
C ARG A 4 5.85 -4.01 -17.66
N VAL A 5 6.20 -3.02 -16.83
CA VAL A 5 5.62 -2.90 -15.49
C VAL A 5 4.22 -2.30 -15.61
N GLN A 6 3.27 -2.84 -14.86
CA GLN A 6 1.94 -2.23 -14.73
C GLN A 6 1.86 -1.39 -13.46
N ILE A 7 1.47 -0.12 -13.60
CA ILE A 7 1.22 0.81 -12.49
C ILE A 7 -0.28 1.08 -12.38
N SER A 8 -0.77 1.09 -11.14
CA SER A 8 -2.14 1.49 -10.81
C SER A 8 -2.10 2.64 -9.81
N ALA A 9 -2.82 3.73 -10.08
CA ALA A 9 -2.94 4.86 -9.17
C ALA A 9 -4.39 5.36 -9.08
N ASP A 10 -4.63 6.30 -8.17
CA ASP A 10 -5.86 7.08 -8.20
C ASP A 10 -5.80 8.17 -9.29
N ALA A 11 -6.87 8.94 -9.39
CA ALA A 11 -7.06 9.97 -10.40
C ALA A 11 -6.38 11.32 -10.08
N LEU A 12 -5.43 11.37 -9.14
CA LEU A 12 -4.70 12.61 -8.87
C LEU A 12 -3.95 13.07 -10.12
N ARG A 13 -4.28 14.27 -10.61
CA ARG A 13 -3.76 14.82 -11.88
C ARG A 13 -2.24 14.74 -11.99
N ALA A 14 -1.53 15.02 -10.90
CA ALA A 14 -0.08 15.03 -10.86
C ALA A 14 0.56 13.66 -11.16
N TYR A 15 -0.15 12.55 -10.99
CA TYR A 15 0.41 11.23 -11.27
C TYR A 15 0.59 10.95 -12.76
N VAL A 16 -0.21 11.55 -13.65
CA VAL A 16 -0.01 11.37 -15.09
C VAL A 16 1.34 11.95 -15.50
N GLU A 17 1.61 13.20 -15.11
CA GLU A 17 2.87 13.89 -15.39
C GLU A 17 4.06 13.16 -14.75
N ALA A 18 3.94 12.73 -13.48
CA ALA A 18 5.04 12.04 -12.79
C ALA A 18 5.36 10.66 -13.38
N VAL A 19 4.36 9.91 -13.85
CA VAL A 19 4.57 8.61 -14.50
C VAL A 19 5.20 8.81 -15.88
N GLU A 20 4.75 9.80 -16.64
CA GLU A 20 5.36 10.14 -17.93
C GLU A 20 6.82 10.58 -17.78
N GLU A 21 7.11 11.46 -16.81
CA GLU A 21 8.48 11.92 -16.55
C GLU A 21 9.42 10.79 -16.11
N SER A 22 8.94 9.88 -15.26
CA SER A 22 9.77 8.81 -14.70
C SER A 22 9.94 7.60 -15.63
N SER A 23 8.90 7.27 -16.39
CA SER A 23 8.79 5.98 -17.08
C SER A 23 8.44 6.11 -18.57
N GLY A 24 8.07 7.31 -19.04
CA GLY A 24 7.69 7.57 -20.43
C GLY A 24 6.64 6.58 -20.95
N ALA A 25 6.89 6.04 -22.14
CA ALA A 25 6.01 5.09 -22.80
C ALA A 25 6.33 3.61 -22.48
N ASP A 26 7.25 3.31 -21.56
CA ASP A 26 7.73 1.95 -21.27
C ASP A 26 6.96 1.24 -20.13
N VAL A 27 5.83 1.82 -19.73
CA VAL A 27 4.97 1.35 -18.63
C VAL A 27 3.53 1.17 -19.08
N ASP A 28 2.82 0.23 -18.47
CA ASP A 28 1.37 0.11 -18.62
C ASP A 28 0.70 0.80 -17.43
N TYR A 29 0.06 1.94 -17.64
CA TYR A 29 -0.46 2.79 -16.57
C TYR A 29 -1.97 2.93 -16.63
N GLY A 30 -2.63 2.57 -15.54
CA GLY A 30 -4.06 2.71 -15.34
C GLY A 30 -4.41 3.48 -14.06
N GLN A 31 -5.52 4.20 -14.11
CA GLN A 31 -6.10 4.89 -12.97
C GLN A 31 -7.43 4.27 -12.56
N ILE A 32 -7.71 4.26 -11.26
CA ILE A 32 -9.03 3.97 -10.71
C ILE A 32 -9.64 5.24 -10.14
N VAL A 33 -10.80 5.63 -10.67
CA VAL A 33 -11.55 6.82 -10.28
C VAL A 33 -12.74 6.35 -9.44
N LYS A 34 -12.77 6.69 -8.15
CA LYS A 34 -13.90 6.37 -7.27
C LYS A 34 -14.78 7.61 -7.11
N MET A 35 -16.06 7.49 -7.47
CA MET A 35 -17.07 8.51 -7.23
C MET A 35 -17.75 8.23 -5.89
N TYR A 36 -17.73 9.19 -4.99
CA TYR A 36 -18.37 9.08 -3.68
C TYR A 36 -19.65 9.91 -3.65
N THR A 37 -20.61 9.54 -2.80
CA THR A 37 -21.76 10.39 -2.50
C THR A 37 -21.29 11.72 -1.91
N HIS A 38 -22.11 12.77 -2.03
CA HIS A 38 -21.79 14.08 -1.44
C HIS A 38 -21.28 13.95 -0.01
N ASP A 39 -20.22 14.69 0.26
CA ASP A 39 -19.40 14.59 1.44
C ASP A 39 -20.18 15.03 2.68
N GLU A 40 -20.74 14.06 3.41
CA GLU A 40 -21.31 14.30 4.74
C GLU A 40 -20.22 14.58 5.80
N SER A 41 -18.95 14.84 5.43
CA SER A 41 -17.91 15.31 6.36
C SER A 41 -18.29 16.57 7.13
N GLN A 42 -19.28 17.33 6.64
CA GLN A 42 -19.92 18.46 7.33
C GLN A 42 -20.78 18.03 8.54
N ASN A 43 -21.16 16.75 8.65
CA ASN A 43 -21.89 16.21 9.78
C ASN A 43 -20.89 15.75 10.87
N PRO A 44 -20.82 16.44 12.03
CA PRO A 44 -19.84 16.13 13.07
C PRO A 44 -19.91 14.67 13.58
N ARG A 45 -21.07 14.02 13.43
CA ARG A 45 -21.30 12.63 13.83
C ARG A 45 -20.67 11.59 12.89
N ARG A 46 -20.32 11.96 11.65
CA ARG A 46 -19.77 11.05 10.62
C ARG A 46 -18.32 11.32 10.24
N ARG A 47 -17.60 12.12 11.04
CA ARG A 47 -16.19 12.52 10.81
C ARG A 47 -15.20 11.37 10.55
N TYR A 48 -15.51 10.17 11.01
CA TYR A 48 -14.65 8.98 10.85
C TYR A 48 -15.31 7.87 10.03
N SER A 49 -16.50 8.11 9.45
CA SER A 49 -17.19 7.16 8.58
C SER A 49 -16.71 7.33 7.14
N ALA A 50 -16.48 6.22 6.45
CA ALA A 50 -16.17 6.28 5.02
C ALA A 50 -17.43 6.74 4.26
N PRO A 51 -17.30 7.65 3.27
CA PRO A 51 -18.42 7.99 2.39
C PRO A 51 -18.79 6.78 1.51
N ASP A 52 -20.06 6.70 1.13
CA ASP A 52 -20.55 5.64 0.26
C ASP A 52 -19.96 5.81 -1.15
N ILE A 53 -19.41 4.73 -1.71
CA ILE A 53 -18.92 4.70 -3.09
C ILE A 53 -20.12 4.49 -4.01
N VAL A 54 -20.35 5.43 -4.92
CA VAL A 54 -21.43 5.39 -5.92
C VAL A 54 -21.00 4.57 -7.12
N SER A 55 -19.77 4.79 -7.58
CA SER A 55 -19.22 4.06 -8.72
C SER A 55 -17.69 4.07 -8.70
N SER A 56 -17.11 3.15 -9.46
CA SER A 56 -15.67 3.11 -9.73
C SER A 56 -15.46 2.94 -11.23
N GLU A 57 -14.67 3.82 -11.82
CA GLU A 57 -14.28 3.77 -13.23
C GLU A 57 -12.79 3.48 -13.34
N LYS A 58 -12.41 2.72 -14.36
CA LYS A 58 -11.01 2.44 -14.69
C LYS A 58 -10.65 3.18 -15.97
N ARG A 59 -9.52 3.87 -15.96
CA ARG A 59 -9.02 4.62 -17.10
C ARG A 59 -7.63 4.15 -17.46
N ILE A 60 -7.44 3.73 -18.70
CA ILE A 60 -6.11 3.46 -19.25
C ILE A 60 -5.50 4.81 -19.66
N VAL A 61 -4.27 5.07 -19.21
CA VAL A 61 -3.55 6.31 -19.49
C VAL A 61 -2.44 6.06 -20.51
N VAL A 62 -1.63 5.01 -20.31
CA VAL A 62 -0.52 4.64 -21.20
C VAL A 62 -0.44 3.12 -21.34
N GLY A 63 -0.07 2.65 -22.54
CA GLY A 63 0.22 1.25 -22.80
C GLY A 63 -1.03 0.37 -22.86
N ASN A 64 -0.89 -0.90 -22.47
CA ASN A 64 -1.95 -1.90 -22.50
C ASN A 64 -2.03 -2.69 -21.18
N PRO A 65 -2.39 -2.04 -20.06
CA PRO A 65 -2.51 -2.69 -18.77
C PRO A 65 -3.64 -3.73 -18.74
N ASP A 66 -3.50 -4.80 -17.95
CA ASP A 66 -4.62 -5.67 -17.63
C ASP A 66 -5.60 -4.88 -16.76
N GLU A 67 -6.72 -4.47 -17.36
CA GLU A 67 -7.75 -3.66 -16.73
C GLU A 67 -8.26 -4.29 -15.43
N ARG A 68 -8.28 -5.63 -15.33
CA ARG A 68 -8.75 -6.33 -14.13
C ARG A 68 -7.88 -6.03 -12.92
N LEU A 69 -6.59 -5.81 -13.13
CA LEU A 69 -5.61 -5.55 -12.08
C LEU A 69 -5.53 -4.07 -11.66
N ILE A 70 -6.09 -3.15 -12.46
CA ILE A 70 -6.16 -1.72 -12.11
C ILE A 70 -6.98 -1.56 -10.82
N SER A 71 -6.30 -1.28 -9.72
CA SER A 71 -6.91 -1.09 -8.41
C SER A 71 -5.97 -0.37 -7.46
N ASN A 72 -6.54 0.22 -6.40
CA ASN A 72 -5.79 0.76 -5.28
C ASN A 72 -6.04 -0.03 -3.98
N SER A 73 -6.85 -1.09 -4.02
CA SER A 73 -7.23 -1.85 -2.83
C SER A 73 -6.06 -2.53 -2.14
N TYR A 74 -5.03 -2.96 -2.89
CA TYR A 74 -3.82 -3.57 -2.33
C TYR A 74 -3.03 -2.56 -1.48
N ILE A 75 -2.76 -1.37 -2.01
CA ILE A 75 -2.03 -0.33 -1.27
C ILE A 75 -2.87 0.23 -0.12
N GLU A 76 -4.19 0.35 -0.29
CA GLU A 76 -5.12 0.72 0.79
C GLU A 76 -5.06 -0.30 1.94
N ARG A 77 -5.07 -1.60 1.65
CA ARG A 77 -4.95 -2.68 2.65
C ARG A 77 -3.59 -2.68 3.34
N LEU A 78 -2.51 -2.48 2.59
CA LEU A 78 -1.16 -2.38 3.15
C LEU A 78 -1.08 -1.19 4.12
N ASN A 79 -1.55 -0.02 3.69
CA ASN A 79 -1.57 1.19 4.51
C ASN A 79 -2.41 1.02 5.79
N ALA A 80 -3.56 0.35 5.70
CA ALA A 80 -4.37 0.03 6.88
C ALA A 80 -3.62 -0.89 7.85
N THR A 81 -2.99 -1.96 7.33
CA THR A 81 -2.22 -2.92 8.14
C THR A 81 -1.03 -2.25 8.81
N THR A 82 -0.29 -1.44 8.08
CA THR A 82 0.85 -0.68 8.61
C THR A 82 0.41 0.25 9.73
N ARG A 83 -0.71 0.96 9.61
CA ARG A 83 -1.23 1.80 10.71
C ARG A 83 -1.67 0.97 11.91
N LEU A 84 -2.25 -0.20 11.73
CA LEU A 84 -2.68 -1.05 12.85
C LEU A 84 -1.50 -1.63 13.63
N HIS A 85 -0.45 -2.06 12.94
CA HIS A 85 0.72 -2.69 13.55
C HIS A 85 1.77 -1.67 14.04
N MET A 86 1.86 -0.52 13.39
CA MET A 86 2.85 0.52 13.70
C MET A 86 2.16 1.76 14.27
N ARG A 87 2.09 1.83 15.62
CA ARG A 87 1.40 2.92 16.32
C ARG A 87 1.90 4.32 15.93
N ARG A 88 3.16 4.46 15.50
CA ARG A 88 3.76 5.73 15.06
C ARG A 88 3.08 6.37 13.83
N LEU A 89 2.34 5.59 13.04
CA LEU A 89 1.55 6.05 11.90
C LEU A 89 0.05 6.17 12.21
N THR A 90 -0.36 5.93 13.46
CA THR A 90 -1.74 6.17 13.90
C THR A 90 -1.94 7.62 14.30
N ARG A 91 -3.13 8.15 14.05
CA ARG A 91 -3.53 9.47 14.52
C ARG A 91 -3.93 9.40 16.00
N LEU A 92 -3.86 10.54 16.71
CA LEU A 92 -4.30 10.67 18.10
C LEU A 92 -3.61 9.67 19.05
N THR A 93 -2.28 9.60 18.98
CA THR A 93 -1.46 8.73 19.83
C THR A 93 -0.26 9.48 20.40
N LEU A 94 0.21 9.05 21.56
CA LEU A 94 1.46 9.52 22.17
C LEU A 94 2.70 8.75 21.68
N ALA A 95 2.53 7.72 20.83
CA ALA A 95 3.61 6.89 20.32
C ALA A 95 4.29 7.52 19.09
N PHE A 96 4.90 8.70 19.22
CA PHE A 96 5.62 9.36 18.13
C PHE A 96 7.14 9.13 18.21
N SER A 97 7.83 9.23 17.08
CA SER A 97 9.30 9.24 17.06
C SER A 97 9.79 10.68 17.17
N LYS A 98 10.72 10.94 18.12
CA LYS A 98 11.39 12.24 18.25
C LYS A 98 12.52 12.44 17.23
N LYS A 99 13.08 11.33 16.76
CA LYS A 99 14.19 11.26 15.81
C LYS A 99 13.75 10.53 14.55
N ARG A 100 14.23 10.98 13.39
CA ARG A 100 13.88 10.38 12.09
C ARG A 100 14.40 8.95 11.99
N GLU A 101 15.60 8.70 12.49
CA GLU A 101 16.25 7.38 12.49
C GLU A 101 15.41 6.35 13.24
N ASN A 102 14.81 6.73 14.38
CA ASN A 102 13.92 5.87 15.14
C ASN A 102 12.59 5.59 14.42
N PHE A 103 12.13 6.52 13.57
CA PHE A 103 10.96 6.29 12.73
C PHE A 103 11.29 5.34 11.59
N GLU A 104 12.41 5.56 10.89
CA GLU A 104 12.90 4.67 9.82
C GLU A 104 13.12 3.25 10.34
N ALA A 105 13.77 3.09 11.50
CA ALA A 105 13.96 1.78 12.14
C ALA A 105 12.63 1.09 12.47
N ALA A 106 11.63 1.82 12.97
CA ALA A 106 10.31 1.26 13.27
C ALA A 106 9.55 0.83 12.00
N VAL A 107 9.67 1.61 10.92
CA VAL A 107 9.08 1.27 9.61
C VAL A 107 9.77 0.02 9.03
N ALA A 108 11.10 -0.03 9.06
CA ALA A 108 11.88 -1.15 8.59
C ALA A 108 11.54 -2.44 9.36
N LEU A 109 11.50 -2.36 10.69
CA LEU A 109 11.13 -3.49 11.56
C LEU A 109 9.71 -4.00 11.26
N HIS A 110 8.75 -3.09 11.05
CA HIS A 110 7.38 -3.47 10.67
C HIS A 110 7.35 -4.22 9.34
N PHE A 111 8.04 -3.71 8.31
CA PHE A 111 8.07 -4.38 7.00
C PHE A 111 8.80 -5.73 7.06
N ALA A 112 9.87 -5.85 7.83
CA ALA A 112 10.53 -7.14 8.03
C ALA A 112 9.60 -8.14 8.74
N TYR A 113 8.94 -7.72 9.83
CA TYR A 113 7.96 -8.54 10.54
C TYR A 113 6.79 -8.97 9.63
N TYR A 114 6.23 -8.05 8.86
CA TYR A 114 5.13 -8.33 7.93
C TYR A 114 5.52 -9.32 6.83
N ASN A 115 6.71 -9.17 6.24
CA ASN A 115 7.12 -9.99 5.10
C ASN A 115 7.66 -11.37 5.48
N PHE A 116 8.36 -11.50 6.61
CA PHE A 116 9.09 -12.72 6.97
C PHE A 116 8.44 -13.55 8.08
N VAL A 117 7.65 -12.93 8.97
CA VAL A 117 7.08 -13.62 10.16
C VAL A 117 5.58 -13.84 10.01
N ILE A 118 4.83 -12.84 9.54
CA ILE A 118 3.37 -12.92 9.48
C ILE A 118 2.90 -13.86 8.35
N ARG A 119 2.07 -14.84 8.72
CA ARG A 119 1.32 -15.65 7.77
C ARG A 119 0.13 -14.88 7.22
N HIS A 120 0.00 -14.82 5.90
CA HIS A 120 -1.20 -14.31 5.24
C HIS A 120 -2.26 -15.40 5.08
N GLY A 121 -3.50 -15.12 5.48
CA GLY A 121 -4.59 -16.09 5.39
C GLY A 121 -4.89 -16.55 3.96
N THR A 122 -4.83 -15.64 2.98
CA THR A 122 -5.16 -15.93 1.58
C THR A 122 -4.11 -16.81 0.89
N ILE A 123 -2.84 -16.41 0.94
CA ILE A 123 -1.72 -17.15 0.31
C ILE A 123 -1.18 -18.28 1.19
N ARG A 124 -1.62 -18.36 2.46
CA ARG A 124 -1.28 -19.39 3.45
C ARG A 124 0.22 -19.48 3.83
N CYS A 125 1.07 -18.61 3.30
CA CYS A 125 2.49 -18.44 3.62
C CYS A 125 2.80 -16.96 3.96
N THR A 126 4.08 -16.61 4.11
CA THR A 126 4.53 -15.21 4.26
C THR A 126 4.70 -14.54 2.89
N SER A 127 4.72 -13.21 2.85
CA SER A 127 4.95 -12.49 1.59
C SER A 127 6.33 -12.77 1.00
N ALA A 128 7.36 -12.97 1.84
CA ALA A 128 8.71 -13.33 1.39
C ALA A 128 8.76 -14.74 0.78
N MET A 129 7.98 -15.69 1.30
CA MET A 129 7.87 -17.04 0.73
C MET A 129 7.18 -17.02 -0.64
N GLU A 130 6.06 -16.29 -0.76
CA GLU A 130 5.36 -16.16 -2.04
C GLU A 130 6.21 -15.47 -3.11
N ALA A 131 7.06 -14.54 -2.69
CA ALA A 131 8.02 -13.86 -3.55
C ALA A 131 9.30 -14.68 -3.83
N TRP A 132 9.40 -15.92 -3.32
CA TRP A 132 10.57 -16.80 -3.46
C TRP A 132 11.87 -16.22 -2.89
N ILE A 133 11.76 -15.30 -1.93
CA ILE A 133 12.89 -14.69 -1.23
C ILE A 133 13.35 -15.60 -0.09
N GLU A 134 12.41 -16.26 0.58
CA GLU A 134 12.65 -17.11 1.73
C GLU A 134 11.92 -18.46 1.58
N ARG A 135 12.45 -19.52 2.18
CA ARG A 135 11.84 -20.87 2.08
C ARG A 135 10.90 -21.20 3.22
N ASP A 136 11.15 -20.62 4.40
CA ASP A 136 10.45 -20.95 5.64
C ASP A 136 10.02 -19.71 6.43
N PHE A 137 9.17 -19.92 7.43
CA PHE A 137 8.75 -18.86 8.35
C PHE A 137 9.90 -18.43 9.24
N TRP A 138 10.06 -17.13 9.40
CA TRP A 138 10.92 -16.62 10.47
C TRP A 138 10.17 -16.62 11.80
N SER A 139 10.89 -16.98 12.86
CA SER A 139 10.52 -16.67 14.23
C SER A 139 10.81 -15.19 14.54
N VAL A 140 10.22 -14.67 15.61
CA VAL A 140 10.54 -13.32 16.09
C VAL A 140 12.00 -13.24 16.55
N ASP A 141 12.54 -14.32 17.11
CA ASP A 141 13.94 -14.37 17.55
C ASP A 141 14.91 -14.21 16.36
N GLN A 142 14.67 -14.93 15.26
CA GLN A 142 15.44 -14.77 14.01
C GLN A 142 15.34 -13.35 13.44
N LEU A 143 14.15 -12.73 13.53
CA LEU A 143 13.98 -11.34 13.11
C LEU A 143 14.82 -10.37 13.95
N VAL A 144 14.87 -10.57 15.28
CA VAL A 144 15.67 -9.74 16.18
C VAL A 144 17.15 -9.94 15.92
N GLU A 145 17.59 -11.19 15.74
CA GLU A 145 18.99 -11.52 15.41
C GLU A 145 19.44 -10.87 14.10
N ALA A 146 18.58 -10.84 13.08
CA ALA A 146 18.87 -10.19 11.80
C ALA A 146 18.87 -8.64 11.86
N ALA A 147 18.37 -8.04 12.94
CA ALA A 147 18.26 -6.59 13.10
C ALA A 147 19.45 -5.95 13.85
N VAL A 148 20.39 -6.77 14.36
CA VAL A 148 21.60 -6.36 15.10
C VAL A 148 22.79 -6.30 14.15
#